data_AF-A0A6I5WFE4-F1
#
_entry.id   AF-A0A6I5WFE4-F1
#
_cell.length_a   1.000
_cell.length_b   1.000
_cell.length_c   1.000
_cell.angle_alpha   90.00
_cell.angle_beta   90.00
_cell.angle_gamma   90.00
#
_symmetry.space_group_name_H-M   'P 1'
#
loop_
_entity.id
_entity.type
_entity.pdbx_description
1 polymer ?
#
loop_
_entity_poly.entity_id
_entity_poly.type
_entity_poly.pdbx_seq_one_letter_code
_entity_poly.pdbx_strand_id
1 'polypeptide(L)'
;MTETTMGKLLEVAVAGDQRFEVDSLELHTHAGAVDGVADVVDQCRRAAASVHLGRDAYGRLCQLIPSLLHPVQEAAVDALNEATGALQGTADDLRSVAGRYDSDDRGVARLFHRGAGA
;
A
#
# COMPACT_ATOMS: atom_id res chain seq x y z
N MET A 1 -27.34 -11.07 -35.21
CA MET A 1 -26.10 -10.57 -34.58
C MET A 1 -26.46 -9.74 -33.34
N THR A 2 -27.18 -10.35 -32.39
CA THR A 2 -27.74 -9.68 -31.20
C THR A 2 -27.81 -10.60 -29.97
N GLU A 3 -27.82 -11.94 -30.16
CA GLU A 3 -27.81 -12.92 -29.06
C GLU A 3 -26.48 -13.02 -28.31
N THR A 4 -25.34 -12.94 -29.02
CA THR A 4 -24.00 -13.11 -28.41
C THR A 4 -23.64 -11.97 -27.46
N THR A 5 -24.18 -10.77 -27.67
CA THR A 5 -23.89 -9.59 -26.81
C THR A 5 -24.66 -9.65 -25.49
N MET A 6 -25.88 -10.21 -25.47
CA MET A 6 -26.64 -10.40 -24.22
C MET A 6 -26.04 -11.49 -23.32
N GLY A 7 -25.47 -12.55 -23.90
CA GLY A 7 -24.76 -13.59 -23.14
C GLY A 7 -23.53 -13.04 -22.42
N LYS A 8 -22.77 -12.14 -23.08
CA LYS A 8 -21.56 -11.53 -22.50
C LYS A 8 -21.86 -10.52 -21.39
N LEU A 9 -23.01 -9.84 -21.47
CA LEU A 9 -23.50 -8.96 -20.40
C LEU A 9 -23.97 -9.75 -19.17
N LEU A 10 -24.56 -10.94 -19.36
CA LEU A 10 -24.92 -11.83 -18.26
C LEU A 10 -23.67 -12.44 -17.58
N GLU A 11 -22.63 -12.78 -18.36
CA GLU A 11 -21.36 -13.30 -17.83
C GLU A 11 -20.60 -12.24 -17.01
N VAL A 12 -20.61 -10.98 -17.44
CA VAL A 12 -20.07 -9.84 -16.67
C VAL A 12 -20.88 -9.56 -15.40
N ALA A 13 -22.21 -9.76 -15.43
CA ALA A 13 -23.05 -9.64 -14.24
C ALA A 13 -22.82 -10.80 -13.23
N VAL A 14 -22.51 -12.02 -13.72
CA VAL A 14 -22.10 -13.17 -12.88
C VAL A 14 -20.65 -13.08 -12.39
N ALA A 15 -19.80 -12.28 -13.04
CA ALA A 15 -18.53 -11.86 -12.47
C ALA A 15 -18.70 -10.81 -11.33
N GLY A 16 -19.90 -10.24 -11.20
CA GLY A 16 -20.32 -9.37 -10.09
C GLY A 16 -20.95 -10.12 -8.89
N ASP A 17 -20.86 -11.45 -8.83
CA ASP A 17 -21.32 -12.28 -7.69
C ASP A 17 -20.17 -13.05 -7.03
N GLN A 18 -18.92 -12.60 -7.20
CA GLN A 18 -17.86 -13.01 -6.29
C GLN A 18 -18.06 -12.25 -4.97
N ARG A 19 -18.97 -12.74 -4.12
CA ARG A 19 -19.02 -12.31 -2.72
C ARG A 19 -17.72 -12.77 -2.07
N PHE A 20 -16.70 -11.92 -2.13
CA PHE A 20 -15.50 -12.10 -1.36
C PHE A 20 -15.89 -11.93 0.11
N GLU A 21 -15.97 -13.04 0.84
CA GLU A 21 -15.98 -13.00 2.29
C GLU A 21 -14.55 -12.68 2.71
N VAL A 22 -14.31 -11.41 2.99
CA VAL A 22 -12.99 -10.91 3.38
C VAL A 22 -12.94 -10.85 4.90
N ASP A 23 -12.03 -11.62 5.50
CA ASP A 23 -11.78 -11.54 6.93
C ASP A 23 -11.10 -10.20 7.27
N SER A 24 -11.81 -9.36 8.01
CA SER A 24 -11.29 -8.08 8.50
C SER A 24 -10.00 -8.24 9.31
N LEU A 25 -9.81 -9.37 10.02
CA LEU A 25 -8.60 -9.65 10.78
C LEU A 25 -7.40 -9.92 9.85
N GLU A 26 -7.61 -10.62 8.74
CA GLU A 26 -6.57 -10.85 7.73
C GLU A 26 -6.16 -9.53 7.08
N LEU A 27 -7.11 -8.62 6.80
CA LEU A 27 -6.81 -7.28 6.29
C LEU A 27 -5.99 -6.46 7.28
N HIS A 28 -6.33 -6.50 8.57
CA HIS A 28 -5.54 -5.83 9.61
C HIS A 28 -4.12 -6.42 9.72
N THR A 29 -4.00 -7.74 9.63
CA THR A 29 -2.70 -8.43 9.63
C THR A 29 -1.88 -8.03 8.41
N HIS A 30 -2.49 -7.96 7.23
CA HIS A 30 -1.82 -7.54 6.01
C HIS A 30 -1.38 -6.08 6.07
N ALA A 31 -2.23 -5.17 6.58
CA ALA A 31 -1.85 -3.78 6.80
C ALA A 31 -0.61 -3.67 7.71
N GLY A 32 -0.54 -4.48 8.78
CA GLY A 32 0.64 -4.55 9.64
C GLY A 32 1.88 -5.09 8.92
N ALA A 33 1.72 -6.05 8.01
CA ALA A 33 2.83 -6.52 7.18
C ALA A 33 3.33 -5.43 6.21
N VAL A 34 2.43 -4.64 5.62
CA VAL A 34 2.78 -3.51 4.74
C VAL A 34 3.53 -2.42 5.52
N ASP A 35 3.09 -2.09 6.74
CA ASP A 35 3.83 -1.19 7.64
C ASP A 35 5.25 -1.70 7.90
N GLY A 36 5.40 -3.00 8.17
CA GLY A 36 6.73 -3.59 8.38
C GLY A 36 7.66 -3.42 7.16
N VAL A 37 7.11 -3.48 5.95
CA VAL A 37 7.87 -3.18 4.73
C VAL A 37 8.18 -1.68 4.64
N ALA A 38 7.23 -0.81 4.96
CA ALA A 38 7.45 0.64 4.98
C ALA A 38 8.58 1.03 5.94
N ASP A 39 8.65 0.41 7.12
CA ASP A 39 9.72 0.63 8.10
C ASP A 39 11.09 0.23 7.56
N VAL A 40 11.18 -0.90 6.84
CA VAL A 40 12.42 -1.35 6.19
C VAL A 40 12.85 -0.37 5.11
N VAL A 41 11.91 0.12 4.30
CA VAL A 41 12.20 1.11 3.24
C VAL A 41 12.64 2.44 3.85
N ASP A 42 12.03 2.90 4.95
CA ASP A 42 12.46 4.10 5.65
C ASP A 42 13.85 3.92 6.27
N GLN A 43 14.18 2.72 6.77
CA GLN A 43 15.53 2.42 7.24
C GLN A 43 16.55 2.50 6.09
N CYS A 44 16.21 1.98 4.91
CA CYS A 44 17.04 2.14 3.70
C CYS A 44 17.21 3.62 3.32
N ARG A 45 16.14 4.43 3.39
CA ARG A 45 16.20 5.88 3.15
C ARG A 45 17.16 6.58 4.10
N ARG A 46 17.06 6.29 5.41
CA ARG A 46 17.95 6.85 6.43
C ARG A 46 19.41 6.45 6.17
N ALA A 47 19.65 5.19 5.79
CA ALA A 47 20.98 4.72 5.42
C ALA A 47 21.51 5.46 4.18
N ALA A 48 20.70 5.60 3.13
CA ALA A 48 21.07 6.35 1.92
C ALA A 48 21.37 7.82 2.21
N ALA A 49 20.60 8.46 3.10
CA ALA A 49 20.83 9.84 3.52
C ALA A 49 22.09 10.01 4.39
N SER A 50 22.52 8.96 5.09
CA SER A 50 23.74 8.99 5.91
C SER A 50 25.02 8.92 5.08
N VAL A 51 24.94 8.51 3.81
CA VAL A 51 26.09 8.47 2.91
C VAL A 51 26.45 9.90 2.49
N HIS A 52 27.43 10.46 3.20
CA HIS A 52 28.02 11.74 2.81
C HIS A 52 29.23 11.49 1.91
N LEU A 53 29.09 11.83 0.63
CA LEU A 53 30.17 11.76 -0.36
C LEU A 53 31.15 12.92 -0.12
N GLY A 54 31.96 12.80 0.93
CA GLY A 54 32.95 13.81 1.28
C GLY A 54 33.94 14.02 0.13
N ARG A 55 34.19 15.29 -0.22
CA ARG A 55 35.17 15.67 -1.26
C ARG A 55 36.56 15.07 -1.02
N ASP A 56 36.90 14.81 0.24
CA ASP A 56 38.18 14.24 0.64
C ASP A 56 38.30 12.74 0.32
N ALA A 57 37.17 12.02 0.18
CA ALA A 57 37.17 10.59 -0.17
C ALA A 57 37.56 10.34 -1.64
N TYR A 58 37.34 11.31 -2.52
CA TYR A 58 37.62 11.23 -3.96
C TYR A 58 39.03 11.71 -4.32
N GLY A 59 39.81 12.16 -3.34
CA GLY A 59 41.14 12.72 -3.55
C GLY A 59 41.11 14.05 -4.34
N ARG A 60 42.28 14.66 -4.48
CA ARG A 60 42.42 16.04 -5.01
C ARG A 60 42.11 16.15 -6.51
N LEU A 61 42.18 15.05 -7.25
CA LEU A 61 41.95 15.01 -8.70
C LEU A 61 40.47 14.85 -9.09
N CYS A 62 39.65 14.24 -8.24
CA CYS A 62 38.24 13.93 -8.55
C CYS A 62 37.24 14.78 -7.74
N GLN A 63 37.62 15.99 -7.32
CA GLN A 63 36.80 16.86 -6.47
C GLN A 63 35.46 17.28 -7.08
N LEU A 64 35.30 17.19 -8.41
CA LEU A 64 34.07 17.50 -9.14
C LEU A 64 33.04 16.36 -9.09
N ILE A 65 33.47 15.11 -8.85
CA ILE A 65 32.59 13.95 -8.91
C ILE A 65 31.45 14.02 -7.87
N PRO A 66 31.69 14.39 -6.59
CA PRO A 66 30.63 14.52 -5.60
C PRO A 66 29.51 15.49 -6.03
N SER A 67 29.85 16.62 -6.67
CA SER A 67 28.85 17.57 -7.16
C SER A 67 28.00 17.03 -8.30
N LEU A 68 28.53 16.12 -9.12
CA LEU A 68 27.76 15.48 -10.19
C LEU A 68 26.83 14.37 -9.65
N LEU A 69 27.23 13.71 -8.56
CA LEU A 69 26.47 12.61 -7.95
C LEU A 69 25.43 13.07 -6.94
N HIS A 70 25.61 14.25 -6.33
CA HIS A 70 24.69 14.77 -5.30
C HIS A 70 23.21 14.79 -5.74
N PRO A 71 22.85 15.24 -6.97
CA PRO A 71 21.45 15.23 -7.40
C PRO A 71 20.88 13.82 -7.53
N VAL A 72 21.71 12.84 -7.91
CA VAL A 72 21.29 11.43 -8.02
C VAL A 72 21.07 10.83 -6.63
N GLN A 73 21.94 11.18 -5.67
CA GLN A 73 21.81 10.79 -4.27
C GLN A 73 20.50 11.36 -3.68
N GLU A 74 20.22 12.64 -3.89
CA GLU A 74 18.99 13.30 -3.45
C GLU A 74 17.76 12.64 -4.07
N ALA A 75 17.75 12.43 -5.39
CA ALA A 75 16.65 11.75 -6.07
C ALA A 75 16.39 10.34 -5.54
N ALA A 76 17.44 9.60 -5.16
CA ALA A 76 17.30 8.27 -4.57
C ALA A 76 16.67 8.33 -3.17
N VAL A 77 17.08 9.29 -2.33
CA VAL A 77 16.49 9.49 -1.00
C VAL A 77 15.03 9.92 -1.11
N ASP A 78 14.71 10.80 -2.05
CA ASP A 78 13.34 11.26 -2.31
C ASP A 78 12.45 10.11 -2.79
N ALA A 79 12.93 9.30 -3.74
CA ALA A 79 12.18 8.12 -4.22
C ALA A 79 11.89 7.11 -3.10
N LEU A 80 12.85 6.88 -2.18
CA LEU A 80 12.62 6.02 -1.01
C LEU A 80 11.60 6.63 -0.03
N ASN A 81 11.58 7.97 0.09
CA ASN A 81 10.58 8.66 0.90
C ASN A 81 9.17 8.53 0.30
N GLU A 82 9.03 8.73 -1.01
CA GLU A 82 7.77 8.54 -1.72
C GLU A 82 7.27 7.09 -1.61
N ALA A 83 8.17 6.11 -1.78
CA ALA A 83 7.84 4.70 -1.62
C ALA A 83 7.34 4.38 -0.20
N THR A 84 7.98 4.94 0.83
CA THR A 84 7.54 4.79 2.24
C THR A 84 6.13 5.34 2.43
N GLY A 85 5.87 6.56 1.93
CA GLY A 85 4.55 7.18 2.04
C GLY A 85 3.46 6.41 1.27
N ALA A 86 3.77 5.88 0.10
CA ALA A 86 2.84 5.06 -0.68
C ALA A 86 2.49 3.74 0.02
N LEU A 87 3.47 3.10 0.67
CA LEU A 87 3.24 1.88 1.47
C LEU A 87 2.37 2.18 2.68
N GLN A 88 2.66 3.25 3.42
CA GLN A 88 1.85 3.68 4.56
C GLN A 88 0.40 4.00 4.14
N GLY A 89 0.23 4.73 3.03
CA GLY A 89 -1.09 4.99 2.46
C GLY A 89 -1.84 3.72 2.09
N THR A 90 -1.16 2.73 1.51
CA THR A 90 -1.75 1.41 1.22
C THR A 90 -2.17 0.68 2.49
N ALA A 91 -1.35 0.72 3.55
CA ALA A 91 -1.70 0.11 4.84
C ALA A 91 -2.94 0.77 5.47
N ASP A 92 -3.07 2.10 5.35
CA ASP A 92 -4.24 2.84 5.82
C ASP A 92 -5.49 2.52 5.00
N ASP A 93 -5.37 2.37 3.69
CA ASP A 93 -6.47 1.93 2.83
C ASP A 93 -6.94 0.53 3.22
N LEU A 94 -6.04 -0.41 3.51
CA LEU A 94 -6.38 -1.75 3.99
C LEU A 94 -7.14 -1.70 5.33
N ARG A 95 -6.70 -0.87 6.28
CA ARG A 95 -7.42 -0.66 7.56
C ARG A 95 -8.80 -0.06 7.35
N SER A 96 -8.92 0.89 6.43
CA SER A 96 -10.19 1.53 6.06
C SER A 96 -11.17 0.50 5.50
N VAL A 97 -10.70 -0.37 4.61
CA VAL A 97 -11.51 -1.47 4.06
C VAL A 97 -11.90 -2.46 5.16
N ALA A 98 -10.96 -2.88 6.03
CA ALA A 98 -11.25 -3.77 7.15
C ALA A 98 -12.34 -3.20 8.09
N GLY A 99 -12.24 -1.92 8.42
CA GLY A 99 -13.24 -1.23 9.25
C GLY A 99 -14.62 -1.16 8.61
N ARG A 100 -14.70 -1.06 7.28
CA ARG A 100 -15.99 -1.12 6.56
C ARG A 100 -16.64 -2.50 6.70
N TYR A 101 -15.88 -3.58 6.45
CA TYR A 101 -16.38 -4.95 6.61
C TYR A 101 -16.91 -5.22 8.02
N ASP A 102 -16.14 -4.87 9.05
CA ASP A 102 -16.56 -5.06 10.44
C ASP A 102 -17.77 -4.18 10.81
N SER A 103 -17.88 -2.97 10.27
CA SER A 103 -19.06 -2.12 10.49
C SER A 103 -20.34 -2.68 9.85
N ASP A 104 -20.21 -3.24 8.65
CA ASP A 104 -21.31 -3.86 7.89
C ASP A 104 -21.76 -5.15 8.58
N ASP A 105 -20.81 -6.00 8.99
CA ASP A 105 -21.10 -7.26 9.68
C ASP A 105 -21.83 -7.02 11.02
N ARG A 106 -21.34 -6.07 11.85
CA ARG A 106 -22.06 -5.67 13.06
C ARG A 106 -23.45 -5.08 12.76
N GLY A 107 -23.61 -4.38 11.64
CA GLY A 107 -24.88 -3.83 11.20
C GLY A 107 -25.91 -4.93 10.92
N VAL A 108 -25.49 -5.94 10.17
CA VAL A 108 -26.28 -7.12 9.83
C VAL A 108 -26.59 -7.95 11.08
N ALA A 109 -25.60 -8.20 11.95
CA ALA A 109 -25.80 -8.93 13.21
C ALA A 109 -26.87 -8.27 14.11
N ARG A 110 -26.87 -6.92 14.21
CA ARG A 110 -27.90 -6.18 14.97
C ARG A 110 -29.30 -6.37 14.38
N LEU A 111 -29.42 -6.40 13.05
CA LEU A 111 -30.71 -6.63 12.38
C LEU A 111 -31.23 -8.04 12.65
N PHE A 112 -30.36 -9.05 12.60
CA PHE A 112 -30.73 -10.43 12.94
C PHE A 112 -31.14 -10.58 14.41
N HIS A 113 -30.39 -10.02 15.35
CA HIS A 113 -30.79 -10.04 16.77
C HIS A 113 -32.13 -9.35 17.03
N ARG A 114 -32.43 -8.28 16.29
CA ARG A 114 -33.72 -7.59 16.39
C ARG A 114 -34.87 -8.41 15.78
N GLY A 115 -34.61 -9.13 14.69
CA GLY A 115 -35.61 -9.99 14.04
C GLY A 115 -35.89 -11.31 14.78
N ALA A 116 -34.87 -11.88 15.44
CA ALA A 116 -34.99 -13.14 16.19
C ALA A 116 -35.60 -12.98 17.60
N GLY A 117 -35.82 -11.73 18.05
CA GLY A 117 -36.49 -11.40 19.31
C GLY A 117 -37.97 -11.03 19.17
N ALA A 118 -38.57 -11.23 17.99
CA ALA A 118 -39.99 -11.03 17.68
C ALA A 118 -40.65 -12.35 17.32
#